data_AF-A0A6L9ZZL6-F1
#
_entry.id   AF-A0A6L9ZZL6-F1
#
_cell.length_a   1.000
_cell.length_b   1.000
_cell.length_c   1.000
_cell.angle_alpha   90.00
_cell.angle_beta   90.00
_cell.angle_gamma   90.00
#
_symmetry.space_group_name_H-M   'P 1'
#
loop_
_entity.id
_entity.type
_entity.pdbx_description
1 polymer ?
#
loop_
_entity_poly.entity_id
_entity_poly.type
_entity_poly.pdbx_seq_one_letter_code
_entity_poly.pdbx_strand_id
1 'polypeptide(L)'
;MWVLEKYKLPRSRKLKSLIEVGLLDEESTLNLIVKPAQGILEYEQSAVDAKWQLSAGHPSLTQLLCSNIFRHCREKGIKNVTDNHVWLILETR
;
A
#
# COMPACT_ATOMS: atom_id res chain seq x y z
N MET A 1 8.20 -25.46 -8.79
CA MET A 1 6.95 -25.66 -9.56
C MET A 1 6.02 -26.57 -8.74
N TRP A 2 5.35 -26.05 -7.70
CA TRP A 2 4.55 -26.89 -6.78
C TRP A 2 3.20 -26.29 -6.36
N VAL A 3 2.86 -25.07 -6.79
CA VAL A 3 1.60 -24.40 -6.37
C VAL A 3 0.45 -24.61 -7.37
N LEU A 4 0.72 -25.05 -8.61
CA LEU A 4 -0.27 -25.07 -9.69
C LEU A 4 -1.02 -26.40 -9.86
N GLU A 5 -0.63 -27.49 -9.18
CA GLU A 5 -1.19 -28.82 -9.44
C GLU A 5 -2.55 -29.07 -8.75
N LYS A 6 -2.94 -28.21 -7.79
CA LYS A 6 -4.16 -28.40 -6.99
C LYS A 6 -5.45 -27.83 -7.60
N TYR A 7 -5.38 -26.97 -8.62
CA TYR A 7 -6.56 -26.31 -9.16
C TYR A 7 -6.79 -26.70 -10.63
N LYS A 8 -7.46 -27.84 -10.86
CA LYS A 8 -8.05 -28.19 -12.16
C LYS A 8 -9.22 -27.25 -12.45
N LEU A 9 -8.93 -26.03 -12.90
CA LEU A 9 -9.92 -25.07 -13.38
C LEU A 9 -10.46 -25.51 -14.76
N PRO A 10 -11.79 -25.42 -15.02
CA PRO A 10 -12.38 -25.86 -16.27
C PRO A 10 -11.85 -25.07 -17.49
N ARG A 11 -11.44 -25.81 -18.53
CA ARG A 11 -10.99 -25.30 -19.82
C ARG A 11 -12.17 -24.70 -20.61
N SER A 12 -12.36 -23.38 -20.54
CA SER A 12 -12.73 -22.52 -21.71
C SER A 12 -13.13 -21.11 -21.28
N ARG A 13 -12.17 -20.33 -20.80
CA ARG A 13 -12.15 -18.88 -20.98
C ARG A 13 -10.68 -18.55 -21.05
N LYS A 14 -10.16 -18.15 -22.22
CA LYS A 14 -8.79 -17.63 -22.35
C LYS A 14 -8.65 -16.58 -21.24
N LEU A 15 -7.87 -16.87 -20.20
CA LEU A 15 -7.51 -15.87 -19.22
C LEU A 15 -6.86 -14.75 -20.03
N LYS A 16 -7.56 -13.61 -20.13
CA LYS A 16 -6.96 -12.33 -20.47
C LYS A 16 -5.67 -12.27 -19.65
N SER A 17 -4.53 -12.11 -20.32
CA SER A 17 -3.15 -12.11 -19.77
C SER A 17 -3.08 -12.05 -18.24
N LEU A 18 -2.47 -13.06 -17.60
CA LEU A 18 -2.12 -12.99 -16.18
C LEU A 18 -1.52 -11.61 -15.87
N ILE A 19 -2.14 -10.87 -14.96
CA ILE A 19 -1.62 -9.58 -14.51
C ILE A 19 -0.53 -9.91 -13.49
N GLU A 20 0.72 -9.64 -13.85
CA GLU A 20 1.83 -9.69 -12.93
C GLU A 20 1.86 -8.40 -12.12
N VAL A 21 2.01 -8.54 -10.80
CA VAL A 21 2.17 -7.41 -9.88
C VAL A 21 3.55 -7.53 -9.27
N GLY A 22 4.49 -6.78 -9.82
CA GLY A 22 5.86 -6.68 -9.32
C GLY A 22 5.99 -5.70 -8.15
N LEU A 23 7.22 -5.55 -7.66
CA LEU A 23 7.56 -4.46 -6.75
C LEU A 23 7.43 -3.12 -7.47
N LEU A 24 6.93 -2.12 -6.74
CA LEU A 24 6.92 -0.74 -7.18
C LEU A 24 8.33 -0.17 -7.05
N ASP A 25 8.70 0.68 -7.99
CA ASP A 25 9.75 1.65 -7.75
C ASP A 25 9.29 2.72 -6.75
N GLU A 26 10.24 3.55 -6.34
CA GLU A 26 10.03 4.59 -5.34
C GLU A 26 8.99 5.62 -5.83
N GLU A 27 9.05 6.03 -7.10
CA GLU A 27 8.11 6.98 -7.69
C GLU A 27 6.67 6.45 -7.72
N SER A 28 6.50 5.19 -8.14
CA SER A 28 5.21 4.50 -8.17
C SER A 28 4.67 4.29 -6.76
N THR A 29 5.54 4.05 -5.79
CA THR A 29 5.16 3.96 -4.37
C THR A 29 4.70 5.30 -3.83
N LEU A 30 5.44 6.38 -4.09
CA LEU A 30 5.04 7.75 -3.75
C LEU A 30 3.67 8.08 -4.36
N ASN A 31 3.47 7.76 -5.64
CA ASN A 31 2.20 7.96 -6.33
C ASN A 31 1.05 7.18 -5.68
N LEU A 32 1.29 5.93 -5.29
CA LEU A 32 0.31 5.10 -4.58
C LEU A 32 0.01 5.59 -3.15
N ILE A 33 0.96 6.31 -2.54
CA ILE A 33 0.80 6.91 -1.22
C ILE A 33 -0.01 8.21 -1.29
N VAL A 34 0.39 9.15 -2.16
CA VAL A 34 -0.09 10.54 -2.13
C VAL A 34 -1.37 10.72 -2.94
N LYS A 35 -1.41 10.26 -4.20
CA LYS A 35 -2.51 10.56 -5.12
C LYS A 35 -3.89 10.12 -4.61
N PRO A 36 -4.06 8.94 -3.98
CA PRO A 36 -5.38 8.50 -3.50
C PRO A 36 -5.96 9.36 -2.37
N ALA A 37 -5.13 10.09 -1.64
CA ALA A 37 -5.53 10.86 -0.47
C ALA A 37 -5.45 12.38 -0.68
N GLN A 38 -5.00 12.83 -1.86
CA GLN A 38 -4.81 14.24 -2.18
C GLN A 38 -6.06 15.08 -1.89
N GLY A 39 -5.91 16.20 -1.19
CA GLY A 39 -7.02 17.06 -0.76
C GLY A 39 -7.81 16.55 0.44
N ILE A 40 -7.50 15.34 0.94
CA ILE A 40 -8.03 14.78 2.19
C ILE A 40 -6.94 14.72 3.25
N LEU A 41 -5.79 14.14 2.90
CA LEU A 41 -4.58 14.09 3.71
C LEU A 41 -3.41 14.60 2.89
N GLU A 42 -2.57 15.42 3.51
CA GLU A 42 -1.30 15.84 2.96
C GLU A 42 -0.19 15.08 3.68
N TYR A 43 0.70 14.43 2.92
CA TYR A 43 1.79 13.64 3.49
C TYR A 43 3.07 14.47 3.49
N GLU A 44 3.73 14.55 4.65
CA GLU A 44 5.12 15.00 4.71
C GLU A 44 6.04 13.94 4.09
N GLN A 45 7.18 14.39 3.57
CA GLN A 45 8.16 13.49 2.97
C GLN A 45 8.63 12.42 3.97
N SER A 46 8.77 12.78 5.24
CA SER A 46 9.10 11.84 6.34
C SER A 46 8.13 10.65 6.41
N ALA A 47 6.83 10.89 6.24
CA ALA A 47 5.81 9.84 6.25
C ALA A 47 5.88 8.97 5.00
N VAL A 48 6.16 9.57 3.83
CA VAL A 48 6.36 8.82 2.58
C VAL A 48 7.57 7.91 2.71
N ASP A 49 8.70 8.44 3.17
CA ASP A 49 9.96 7.71 3.32
C ASP A 49 9.80 6.54 4.29
N ALA A 50 9.17 6.76 5.44
CA ALA A 50 8.89 5.70 6.41
C ALA A 50 8.04 4.57 5.80
N LYS A 51 6.99 4.91 5.04
CA LYS A 51 6.14 3.92 4.37
C LYS A 51 6.88 3.17 3.25
N TRP A 52 7.74 3.85 2.49
CA TRP A 52 8.59 3.23 1.49
C TRP A 52 9.53 2.22 2.14
N GLN A 53 10.27 2.61 3.18
CA GLN A 53 11.20 1.73 3.89
C GLN A 53 10.50 0.51 4.49
N LEU A 54 9.32 0.69 5.08
CA LEU A 54 8.55 -0.42 5.65
C LEU A 54 7.97 -1.36 4.60
N SER A 55 7.60 -0.84 3.43
CA SER A 55 6.97 -1.64 2.38
C SER A 55 7.95 -2.25 1.38
N ALA A 56 9.15 -1.69 1.24
CA ALA A 56 10.15 -2.07 0.23
C ALA A 56 9.55 -2.21 -1.19
N GLY A 57 8.58 -1.35 -1.51
CA GLY A 57 7.87 -1.37 -2.79
C GLY A 57 6.83 -2.49 -2.96
N HIS A 58 6.55 -3.32 -1.95
CA HIS A 58 5.49 -4.33 -2.02
C HIS A 58 4.10 -3.67 -2.09
N PRO A 59 3.37 -3.75 -3.21
CA PRO A 59 2.13 -2.98 -3.40
C PRO A 59 1.07 -3.28 -2.34
N SER A 60 0.90 -4.55 -1.97
CA SER A 60 -0.09 -4.99 -0.98
C SER A 60 0.24 -4.45 0.42
N LEU A 61 1.52 -4.40 0.78
CA LEU A 61 1.97 -3.87 2.05
C LEU A 61 1.86 -2.35 2.09
N THR A 62 2.27 -1.66 1.02
CA THR A 62 2.09 -0.21 0.87
C THR A 62 0.61 0.17 1.03
N GLN A 63 -0.30 -0.53 0.36
CA GLN A 63 -1.74 -0.28 0.45
C GLN A 63 -2.29 -0.54 1.85
N LEU A 64 -1.86 -1.60 2.52
CA LEU A 64 -2.25 -1.89 3.89
C LEU A 64 -1.83 -0.77 4.86
N LEU A 65 -0.60 -0.28 4.74
CA LEU A 65 -0.10 0.86 5.51
C LEU A 65 -0.91 2.12 5.21
N CYS A 66 -1.13 2.45 3.93
CA CYS A 66 -1.96 3.57 3.51
C CYS A 66 -3.37 3.51 4.14
N SER A 67 -4.03 2.35 4.08
CA SER A 67 -5.39 2.18 4.60
C SER A 67 -5.46 2.39 6.11
N ASN A 68 -4.48 1.88 6.88
CA ASN A 68 -4.46 2.02 8.33
C ASN A 68 -4.19 3.47 8.75
N ILE A 69 -3.21 4.12 8.13
CA ILE A 69 -2.89 5.53 8.40
C ILE A 69 -4.09 6.41 8.04
N PHE A 70 -4.69 6.19 6.87
CA PHE A 70 -5.86 6.96 6.45
C PHE A 70 -6.99 6.86 7.45
N ARG A 71 -7.32 5.64 7.90
CA ARG A 71 -8.33 5.42 8.93
C ARG A 71 -7.98 6.15 10.23
N HIS A 72 -6.76 5.98 10.74
CA HIS A 72 -6.30 6.63 11.97
C HIS A 72 -6.42 8.17 11.88
N CYS A 73 -5.90 8.77 10.81
CA CYS A 73 -5.94 10.22 10.63
C CYS A 73 -7.38 10.73 10.50
N ARG A 74 -8.25 10.02 9.78
CA ARG A 74 -9.68 10.37 9.66
C ARG A 74 -10.41 10.30 10.99
N GLU A 75 -10.18 9.27 11.80
CA GLU A 75 -10.77 9.12 13.13
C GLU A 75 -10.32 10.25 14.09
N LYS A 76 -9.09 10.75 13.93
CA LYS A 76 -8.49 11.77 14.79
C LYS A 76 -8.59 13.21 14.23
N GLY A 77 -9.17 13.39 13.05
CA GLY A 77 -9.25 14.70 12.39
C GLY A 77 -7.90 15.28 11.96
N ILE A 78 -6.89 14.43 11.79
CA ILE A 78 -5.54 14.81 11.35
C ILE A 78 -5.56 15.02 9.84
N LYS A 79 -4.99 16.13 9.37
CA LYS A 79 -4.85 16.46 7.94
C LYS A 79 -3.44 16.27 7.41
N ASN A 80 -2.43 16.54 8.22
CA ASN A 80 -1.02 16.46 7.84
C ASN A 80 -0.40 15.21 8.44
N VAL A 81 0.10 14.31 7.60
CA VAL A 81 0.64 13.02 8.02
C VAL A 81 2.16 13.09 8.07
N THR A 82 2.71 12.93 9.28
CA THR A 82 4.14 12.73 9.54
C THR A 82 4.50 11.25 9.77
N ASP A 83 5.80 10.96 9.82
CA ASP A 83 6.36 9.65 10.20
C ASP A 83 5.87 9.14 11.56
N ASN A 84 5.65 10.02 12.54
CA ASN A 84 5.08 9.63 13.84
C ASN A 84 3.75 8.88 13.70
N HIS A 85 2.88 9.27 12.77
CA HIS A 85 1.63 8.52 12.54
C HIS A 85 1.88 7.15 11.94
N VAL A 86 2.95 7.00 11.15
CA VAL A 86 3.38 5.71 10.59
C VAL A 86 3.88 4.80 11.70
N TRP A 87 4.65 5.32 12.66
CA TRP A 87 5.14 4.54 13.79
C TRP A 87 4.03 4.18 14.78
N LEU A 88 3.15 5.13 15.10
CA LEU A 88 2.02 4.90 16.02
C LEU A 88 1.14 3.72 15.59
N ILE A 89 0.86 3.57 14.29
CA ILE A 89 0.02 2.45 13.80
C ILE A 89 0.70 1.08 13.94
N LEU A 90 2.03 1.03 14.05
CA LEU A 90 2.78 -0.20 14.28
C LEU A 90 2.82 -0.58 15.75
N GLU A 91 2.83 0.43 16.64
CA GLU A 91 2.84 0.25 18.10
C GLU A 91 1.47 -0.08 18.69
N THR A 92 0.37 0.09 17.94
CA THR A 92 -0.99 -0.13 18.47
C THR A 92 -1.41 -1.62 18.55
N ARG A 93 -0.46 -2.57 18.62
CA ARG A 93 -0.72 -4.02 18.70
C ARG A 93 -0.17 -4.65 19.96
#